data_AF-A0A845MLN1-F1
#
_entry.id   AF-A0A845MLN1-F1
#
_cell.length_a   1.000
_cell.length_b   1.000
_cell.length_c   1.000
_cell.angle_alpha   90.00
_cell.angle_beta   90.00
_cell.angle_gamma   90.00
#
_symmetry.space_group_name_H-M   'P 1'
#
loop_
_entity.id
_entity.type
_entity.pdbx_description
1 polymer ?
#
loop_
_entity_poly.entity_id
_entity_poly.type
_entity_poly.pdbx_seq_one_letter_code
_entity_poly.pdbx_strand_id
1 'polypeptide(L)'
;MIRLLVGMLILVSTSLARAEDCYYFWTHQCVEVIDASKRQLKQSVLISPSINYFSSAQQSCDAGATERQNTVKAQLLEAFNAGAAKIRACDTPLSEVSLRVFNNPQKATWHYNRAIRATDSKTVIRLDNLPLL
;
A
#
# COMPACT_ATOMS: atom_id res chain seq x y z
N MET A 1 21.41 -43.70 27.31
CA MET A 1 20.84 -43.11 26.08
C MET A 1 19.58 -42.27 26.39
N ILE A 2 19.70 -41.27 27.27
CA ILE A 2 18.61 -40.34 27.66
C ILE A 2 19.03 -38.86 27.50
N ARG A 3 20.33 -38.59 27.26
CA ARG A 3 20.89 -37.23 27.17
C ARG A 3 20.74 -36.56 25.80
N LEU A 4 20.24 -37.26 24.80
CA LEU A 4 20.05 -36.73 23.43
C LEU A 4 18.63 -36.21 23.16
N LEU A 5 17.68 -36.42 24.07
CA LEU A 5 16.28 -36.02 23.90
C LEU A 5 15.96 -34.61 24.44
N VAL A 6 16.88 -33.99 25.18
CA VAL A 6 16.65 -32.67 25.80
C VAL A 6 17.16 -31.51 24.92
N GLY A 7 18.02 -31.78 23.95
CA GLY A 7 18.59 -30.76 23.06
C GLY A 7 17.69 -30.29 21.92
N MET A 8 16.60 -31.03 21.63
CA MET A 8 15.76 -30.78 20.45
C MET A 8 14.43 -30.06 20.76
N LEU A 9 14.24 -29.58 21.99
CA LEU A 9 12.96 -29.02 22.44
C LEU A 9 12.86 -27.48 22.46
N ILE A 10 13.87 -26.75 21.95
CA ILE A 10 13.91 -25.26 22.01
C ILE A 10 13.90 -24.63 20.60
N LEU A 11 13.36 -25.32 19.59
CA LEU A 11 13.23 -24.80 18.22
C LEU A 11 11.79 -24.60 17.77
N VAL A 12 10.85 -24.62 18.71
CA VAL A 12 9.45 -24.28 18.46
C VAL A 12 9.12 -23.03 19.28
N SER A 13 9.86 -21.95 19.02
CA SER A 13 9.29 -20.62 19.17
C SER A 13 8.18 -20.50 18.14
N THR A 14 7.00 -21.03 18.48
CA THR A 14 5.76 -20.64 17.81
C THR A 14 5.73 -19.13 17.89
N SER A 15 6.01 -18.46 16.77
CA SER A 15 5.53 -17.12 16.54
C SER A 15 4.02 -17.25 16.66
N LEU A 16 3.49 -17.01 17.86
CA LEU A 16 2.10 -16.68 18.06
C LEU A 16 1.92 -15.42 17.22
N ALA A 17 1.54 -15.61 15.97
CA ALA A 17 1.17 -14.54 15.08
C ALA A 17 -0.07 -13.95 15.71
N ARG A 18 0.16 -12.90 16.52
CA ARG A 18 -0.90 -12.17 17.17
C ARG A 18 -1.57 -11.32 16.11
N ALA A 19 -2.86 -11.10 16.30
CA ALA A 19 -3.60 -10.16 15.48
C ALA A 19 -2.92 -8.80 15.61
N GLU A 20 -2.32 -8.33 14.52
CA GLU A 20 -1.69 -7.02 14.49
C GLU A 20 -2.72 -6.01 13.97
N ASP A 21 -2.71 -4.83 14.58
CA ASP A 21 -3.44 -3.67 14.10
C ASP A 21 -2.69 -3.09 12.90
N CYS A 22 -3.28 -3.22 11.72
CA CYS A 22 -2.64 -2.85 10.46
C CYS A 22 -3.32 -1.63 9.86
N TYR A 23 -2.50 -0.72 9.37
CA TYR A 23 -2.89 0.55 8.78
C TYR A 23 -2.39 0.58 7.35
N TYR A 24 -3.23 0.96 6.41
CA TYR A 24 -2.85 0.93 5.00
C TYR A 24 -3.46 2.04 4.17
N PHE A 25 -2.87 2.27 3.01
CA PHE A 25 -3.46 3.07 1.94
C PHE A 25 -2.91 2.63 0.59
N TRP A 26 -3.71 2.85 -0.45
CA TRP A 26 -3.28 2.61 -1.82
C TRP A 26 -2.74 3.87 -2.45
N THR A 27 -1.77 3.72 -3.34
CA THR A 27 -1.27 4.83 -4.13
C THR A 27 -0.77 4.37 -5.49
N HIS A 28 -0.85 5.26 -6.47
CA HIS A 28 -0.21 5.10 -7.76
C HIS A 28 0.33 6.44 -8.22
N GLN A 29 1.51 6.45 -8.84
CA GLN A 29 2.18 7.67 -9.27
C GLN A 29 2.47 7.61 -10.76
N CYS A 30 2.03 8.64 -11.47
CA CYS A 30 2.38 8.89 -12.86
C CYS A 30 3.28 10.12 -12.95
N VAL A 31 4.29 10.07 -13.81
CA VAL A 31 5.27 11.15 -13.98
C VAL A 31 5.33 11.55 -15.45
N GLU A 32 5.07 12.82 -15.71
CA GLU A 32 5.24 13.45 -17.01
C GLU A 32 6.59 14.17 -17.03
N VAL A 33 7.42 13.87 -18.03
CA VAL A 33 8.65 14.63 -18.29
C VAL A 33 8.29 15.79 -19.19
N ILE A 34 8.30 17.01 -18.66
CA ILE A 34 7.98 18.24 -19.43
C ILE A 34 9.22 18.70 -20.20
N ASP A 35 10.36 18.75 -19.52
CA ASP A 35 11.65 19.09 -20.11
C ASP A 35 12.76 18.32 -19.37
N ALA A 36 13.34 17.32 -20.03
CA ALA A 36 14.40 16.50 -19.47
C ALA A 36 15.69 17.31 -19.21
N SER A 37 15.97 18.31 -20.05
CA SER A 37 17.18 19.13 -19.93
C SER A 37 17.14 20.03 -18.69
N LYS A 38 15.94 20.50 -18.34
CA LYS A 38 15.69 21.33 -17.15
C LYS A 38 15.21 20.54 -15.93
N ARG A 39 15.15 19.20 -16.03
CA ARG A 39 14.59 18.30 -15.01
C ARG A 39 13.19 18.72 -14.56
N GLN A 40 12.39 19.26 -15.47
CA GLN A 40 11.02 19.67 -15.18
C GLN A 40 10.11 18.45 -15.32
N LEU A 41 9.66 17.96 -14.18
CA LEU A 41 8.76 16.82 -14.06
C LEU A 41 7.45 17.27 -13.44
N LYS A 42 6.33 16.75 -13.95
CA LYS A 42 5.04 16.85 -13.28
C LYS A 42 4.63 15.47 -12.79
N GLN A 43 4.20 15.40 -11.56
CA GLN A 43 3.78 14.19 -10.89
C GLN A 43 2.28 14.26 -10.63
N SER A 44 1.57 13.20 -10.97
CA SER A 44 0.19 12.98 -10.54
C SER A 44 0.14 11.76 -9.63
N VAL A 45 -0.38 11.91 -8.43
CA VAL A 45 -0.52 10.83 -7.46
C VAL A 45 -1.98 10.51 -7.27
N LEU A 46 -2.39 9.31 -7.64
CA LEU A 46 -3.66 8.74 -7.23
C LEU A 46 -3.46 8.09 -5.85
N ILE A 47 -4.39 8.30 -4.94
CA ILE A 47 -4.28 7.79 -3.56
C ILE A 47 -5.65 7.51 -2.97
N SER A 48 -5.73 6.55 -2.05
CA SER A 48 -6.94 6.38 -1.22
C SER A 48 -7.24 7.65 -0.40
N PRO A 49 -8.51 7.88 -0.05
CA PRO A 49 -8.95 9.15 0.51
C PRO A 49 -8.50 9.31 1.97
N SER A 50 -8.15 8.21 2.62
CA SER A 50 -7.66 8.12 3.99
C SER A 50 -6.73 6.92 4.18
N ILE A 51 -6.16 6.84 5.38
CA ILE A 51 -5.56 5.63 5.92
C ILE A 51 -6.69 4.75 6.43
N ASN A 52 -6.70 3.49 6.03
CA ASN A 52 -7.66 2.48 6.46
C ASN A 52 -7.03 1.54 7.49
N TYR A 53 -7.88 0.81 8.19
CA TYR A 53 -7.50 -0.13 9.23
C TYR A 53 -8.02 -1.53 8.89
N PHE A 54 -7.23 -2.55 9.21
CA PHE A 54 -7.70 -3.93 9.33
C PHE A 54 -6.90 -4.67 10.40
N SER A 55 -7.46 -5.75 10.93
CA SER A 55 -6.75 -6.66 11.83
C SER A 55 -6.19 -7.85 11.05
N SER A 56 -4.89 -8.14 11.15
CA SER A 56 -4.25 -9.23 10.40
C SER A 56 -4.51 -10.64 10.94
N ALA A 57 -5.28 -10.76 12.04
CA ALA A 57 -5.60 -12.01 12.72
C ALA A 57 -4.39 -12.85 13.20
N GLN A 58 -3.77 -13.65 12.32
CA GLN A 58 -2.61 -14.48 12.65
C GLN A 58 -1.52 -14.35 11.58
N GLN A 59 -1.49 -13.22 10.88
CA GLN A 59 -0.51 -12.96 9.84
C GLN A 59 0.24 -11.67 10.14
N SER A 60 1.40 -11.49 9.51
CA SER A 60 2.01 -10.15 9.46
C SER A 60 1.09 -9.22 8.67
N CYS A 61 1.16 -7.91 8.96
CA CYS A 61 0.37 -6.92 8.22
C CYS A 61 0.57 -7.02 6.70
N ASP A 62 1.79 -7.24 6.21
CA ASP A 62 2.05 -7.33 4.76
C ASP A 62 1.38 -8.57 4.13
N ALA A 63 1.45 -9.73 4.80
CA ALA A 63 0.84 -10.96 4.30
C ALA A 63 -0.69 -10.83 4.27
N GLY A 64 -1.30 -10.39 5.38
CA GLY A 64 -2.74 -10.22 5.48
C GLY A 64 -3.27 -9.18 4.49
N ALA A 65 -2.55 -8.07 4.32
CA ALA A 65 -2.93 -7.03 3.37
C ALA A 65 -2.86 -7.53 1.92
N THR A 66 -1.82 -8.31 1.57
CA THR A 66 -1.66 -8.87 0.23
C THR A 66 -2.77 -9.87 -0.11
N GLU A 67 -3.08 -10.77 0.82
CA GLU A 67 -4.16 -11.74 0.66
C GLU A 67 -5.51 -11.02 0.43
N ARG A 68 -5.86 -10.08 1.30
CA ARG A 68 -7.11 -9.31 1.19
C ARG A 68 -7.15 -8.46 -0.08
N GLN A 69 -6.03 -7.86 -0.48
CA GLN A 69 -5.97 -7.07 -1.71
C GLN A 69 -6.30 -7.93 -2.94
N ASN A 70 -5.82 -9.17 -2.98
CA ASN A 70 -6.11 -10.06 -4.12
C ASN A 70 -7.62 -10.29 -4.29
N THR A 71 -8.38 -10.37 -3.19
CA THR A 71 -9.85 -10.51 -3.22
C THR A 71 -10.54 -9.29 -3.82
N VAL A 72 -9.99 -8.08 -3.62
CA VAL A 72 -10.57 -6.82 -4.11
C VAL A 72 -9.84 -6.24 -5.33
N LYS A 73 -8.87 -6.96 -5.89
CA LYS A 73 -7.93 -6.46 -6.90
C LYS A 73 -8.64 -5.91 -8.14
N ALA A 74 -9.67 -6.61 -8.63
CA ALA A 74 -10.40 -6.19 -9.83
C ALA A 74 -11.09 -4.81 -9.63
N GLN A 75 -11.83 -4.65 -8.54
CA GLN A 75 -12.51 -3.39 -8.20
C GLN A 75 -11.52 -2.26 -7.93
N LEU A 76 -10.40 -2.58 -7.26
CA LEU A 76 -9.34 -1.62 -7.01
C LEU A 76 -8.70 -1.12 -8.31
N LEU A 77 -8.37 -2.03 -9.23
CA LEU A 77 -7.80 -1.67 -10.53
C LEU A 77 -8.78 -0.88 -11.37
N GLU A 78 -10.06 -1.23 -11.36
CA GLU A 78 -11.10 -0.47 -12.07
C GLU A 78 -11.15 0.99 -11.58
N ALA A 79 -11.22 1.21 -10.26
CA ALA A 79 -11.25 2.56 -9.69
C ALA A 79 -9.98 3.36 -9.99
N PHE A 80 -8.80 2.74 -9.84
CA PHE A 80 -7.53 3.40 -10.14
C PHE A 80 -7.35 3.69 -11.62
N ASN A 81 -7.75 2.78 -12.52
CA ASN A 81 -7.72 3.00 -13.97
C ASN A 81 -8.71 4.08 -14.42
N ALA A 82 -9.91 4.15 -13.82
CA ALA A 82 -10.86 5.21 -14.10
C ALA A 82 -10.33 6.61 -13.68
N GLY A 83 -9.59 6.67 -12.57
CA GLY A 83 -8.87 7.88 -12.16
C GLY A 83 -7.69 8.20 -13.09
N ALA A 84 -6.91 7.19 -13.44
CA ALA A 84 -5.71 7.29 -14.27
C ALA A 84 -6.03 7.74 -15.70
N ALA A 85 -7.15 7.30 -16.28
CA ALA A 85 -7.57 7.66 -17.63
C ALA A 85 -7.76 9.18 -17.84
N LYS A 86 -7.90 9.96 -16.76
CA LYS A 86 -8.02 11.43 -16.79
C LYS A 86 -6.67 12.15 -16.74
N ILE A 87 -5.57 11.41 -16.60
CA ILE A 87 -4.23 11.91 -16.38
C ILE A 87 -3.37 11.51 -17.57
N ARG A 88 -2.88 12.50 -18.32
CA ARG A 88 -2.06 12.26 -19.53
C ARG A 88 -0.86 11.34 -19.28
N ALA A 89 -0.21 11.47 -18.12
CA ALA A 89 0.96 10.69 -17.75
C ALA A 89 0.66 9.23 -17.37
N CYS A 90 -0.62 8.83 -17.31
CA CYS A 90 -1.05 7.46 -17.02
C CYS A 90 -1.73 6.84 -18.26
N ASP A 91 -1.00 6.77 -19.37
CA ASP A 91 -1.51 6.28 -20.65
C ASP A 91 -1.74 4.76 -20.68
N THR A 92 -0.97 4.03 -19.89
CA THR A 92 -1.02 2.57 -19.80
C THR A 92 -1.92 2.14 -18.65
N PRO A 93 -2.92 1.27 -18.88
CA PRO A 93 -3.72 0.70 -17.82
C PRO A 93 -2.87 -0.02 -16.77
N LEU A 94 -3.19 0.22 -15.51
CA LEU A 94 -2.55 -0.39 -14.37
C LEU A 94 -2.91 -1.87 -14.30
N SER A 95 -1.89 -2.71 -14.12
CA SER A 95 -2.01 -4.13 -13.78
C SER A 95 -1.91 -4.38 -12.28
N GLU A 96 -1.35 -3.40 -11.54
CA GLU A 96 -1.14 -3.44 -10.10
C GLU A 96 -1.31 -2.06 -9.48
N VAL A 97 -1.73 -2.03 -8.20
CA VAL A 97 -1.82 -0.82 -7.39
C VAL A 97 -0.91 -0.98 -6.19
N SER A 98 -0.10 0.05 -5.90
CA SER A 98 0.81 -0.02 -4.76
C SER A 98 0.02 0.06 -3.46
N LEU A 99 0.23 -0.93 -2.61
CA LEU A 99 -0.32 -1.02 -1.26
C LEU A 99 0.77 -0.67 -0.25
N ARG A 100 0.52 0.33 0.58
CA ARG A 100 1.43 0.71 1.67
C ARG A 100 0.82 0.26 2.98
N VAL A 101 1.51 -0.58 3.73
CA VAL A 101 1.02 -1.20 4.95
C VAL A 101 1.97 -0.88 6.11
N PHE A 102 1.40 -0.68 7.29
CA PHE A 102 2.11 -0.33 8.51
C PHE A 102 1.45 -1.00 9.71
N ASN A 103 2.26 -1.48 10.65
CA ASN A 103 1.81 -1.95 11.96
C ASN A 103 1.81 -0.82 13.02
N ASN A 104 2.00 0.44 12.60
CA ASN A 104 2.07 1.60 13.48
C ASN A 104 1.29 2.78 12.87
N PRO A 105 0.31 3.35 13.61
CA PRO A 105 -0.56 4.41 13.09
C PRO A 105 0.18 5.74 12.85
N GLN A 106 1.17 6.08 13.68
CA GLN A 106 1.96 7.31 13.50
C GLN A 106 2.84 7.22 12.25
N LYS A 107 3.42 6.04 12.00
CA LYS A 107 4.19 5.78 10.78
C LYS A 107 3.29 5.87 9.54
N ALA A 108 2.12 5.23 9.56
CA ALA A 108 1.14 5.34 8.49
C ALA A 108 0.75 6.80 8.22
N THR A 109 0.46 7.57 9.28
CA THR A 109 0.13 9.00 9.22
C THR A 109 1.24 9.82 8.59
N TRP A 110 2.48 9.63 9.02
CA TRP A 110 3.63 10.34 8.46
C TRP A 110 3.79 10.05 6.96
N HIS A 111 3.71 8.78 6.56
CA HIS A 111 3.83 8.38 5.16
C HIS A 111 2.66 8.88 4.29
N TYR A 112 1.43 8.87 4.82
CA TYR A 112 0.25 9.37 4.13
C TYR A 112 0.34 10.89 3.93
N ASN A 113 0.63 11.65 4.98
CA ASN A 113 0.77 13.11 4.93
C ASN A 113 1.83 13.54 3.91
N ARG A 114 2.95 12.81 3.84
CA ARG A 114 3.98 13.04 2.82
C ARG A 114 3.49 12.72 1.41
N ALA A 115 2.69 11.65 1.25
CA ALA A 115 2.12 11.27 -0.04
C ALA A 115 1.08 12.27 -0.55
N ILE A 116 0.26 12.86 0.33
CA ILE A 116 -0.76 13.84 -0.05
C ILE A 116 -0.26 15.29 -0.15
N ARG A 117 0.99 15.57 0.24
CA ARG A 117 1.56 16.91 0.13
C ARG A 117 1.66 17.31 -1.34
N ALA A 118 0.86 18.29 -1.75
CA ALA A 118 0.89 18.89 -3.08
C ALA A 118 2.05 19.89 -3.19
N THR A 119 2.57 20.05 -4.41
CA THR A 119 3.57 21.05 -4.79
C THR A 119 3.24 21.56 -6.20
N ASP A 120 3.93 22.59 -6.68
CA ASP A 120 3.74 23.11 -8.05
C ASP A 120 3.95 22.05 -9.13
N SER A 121 4.78 21.06 -8.83
CA SER A 121 5.09 19.91 -9.68
C SER A 121 4.33 18.64 -9.33
N LYS A 122 3.45 18.64 -8.31
CA LYS A 122 2.76 17.44 -7.83
C LYS A 122 1.29 17.69 -7.53
N THR A 123 0.44 17.06 -8.34
CA THR A 123 -1.00 16.99 -8.13
C THR A 123 -1.38 15.71 -7.41
N VAL A 124 -2.31 15.79 -6.46
CA VAL A 124 -2.81 14.64 -5.70
C VAL A 124 -4.30 14.47 -5.99
N ILE A 125 -4.69 13.27 -6.40
CA ILE A 125 -6.06 12.89 -6.73
C ILE A 125 -6.48 11.80 -5.75
N ARG A 126 -7.44 12.13 -4.88
CA ARG A 126 -8.04 11.16 -3.96
C ARG A 126 -9.13 10.40 -4.69
N LEU A 127 -9.10 9.08 -4.58
CA LEU A 127 -10.12 8.20 -5.15
C LEU A 127 -11.09 7.79 -4.05
N ASP A 128 -12.36 8.12 -4.21
CA ASP A 128 -13.41 7.78 -3.26
C ASP A 128 -13.98 6.38 -3.54
N ASN A 129 -14.73 5.83 -2.57
CA ASN A 129 -15.45 4.56 -2.69
C ASN A 129 -14.57 3.35 -3.07
N LEU A 130 -13.31 3.35 -2.62
CA LEU A 130 -12.45 2.17 -2.76
C LEU A 130 -12.91 1.03 -1.84
N PRO A 131 -12.71 -0.23 -2.24
CA PRO A 131 -13.00 -1.38 -1.37
C PRO A 131 -12.18 -1.33 -0.08
N LEU A 132 -12.56 -2.12 0.92
CA LEU A 132 -11.79 -2.30 2.16
C LEU A 132 -11.05 -3.64 2.14
N LEU A 133 -9.96 -3.75 2.92
CA LEU A 133 -9.22 -4.98 3.16
C LEU A 133 -9.80 -5.74 4.36
#